data_AF-A0A6N4WWG5-F1
#
_entry.id   AF-A0A6N4WWG5-F1
#
_cell.length_a   1.000
_cell.length_b   1.000
_cell.length_c   1.000
_cell.angle_alpha   90.00
_cell.angle_beta   90.00
_cell.angle_gamma   90.00
#
_symmetry.space_group_name_H-M   'P 1'
#
loop_
_entity.id
_entity.type
_entity.pdbx_description
1 polymer ?
#
loop_
_entity_poly.entity_id
_entity_poly.type
_entity_poly.pdbx_seq_one_letter_code
_entity_poly.pdbx_strand_id
1 'polypeptide(L)'
;MVRSVLVALVCMSVTMGNSSTNTVSGVIDFEQASTVEHLSDQQIEWLFAGPNGEWAPELLTLARLLGSQKYHDADSWVDAWIERDFNQAFAALPALSEFIFVFEGHSVTPVYARHLDAYEGAQRIELLAMLNLSHVGVRYVAVSCLVNWWEQDPADLRRWIQQTPCLFEESYYEDFLKAIQPRETDPSALASLFLSLDLNDERRSRFFDQVIQDWMTADADAAIAYIDTLCNACVLGNDPAVDLAASKISYYFASRQQYVAALGWAAKVGDSMLRELAVRDHSLGVTVEIEKQLFIEWLEQLPFESLELRMEIDEQLSAVGDGAVVEGSSDD
;
A
#
# COMPACT_ATOMS: atom_id res chain seq x y z
N MET A 1 -24.45 -35.65 10.41
CA MET A 1 -23.32 -35.03 9.69
C MET A 1 -22.75 -34.01 10.65
N VAL A 2 -21.63 -34.35 11.31
CA VAL A 2 -21.09 -33.57 12.44
C VAL A 2 -20.41 -32.33 11.87
N ARG A 3 -20.95 -31.16 12.20
CA ARG A 3 -20.38 -29.85 11.83
C ARG A 3 -19.45 -29.43 12.97
N SER A 4 -18.18 -29.27 12.67
CA SER A 4 -17.18 -28.78 13.61
C SER A 4 -17.10 -27.26 13.50
N VAL A 5 -17.33 -26.56 14.61
CA VAL A 5 -17.18 -25.10 14.74
C VAL A 5 -15.71 -24.82 15.07
N LEU A 6 -15.04 -24.01 14.24
CA LEU A 6 -13.65 -23.62 14.45
C LEU A 6 -13.63 -22.25 15.15
N VAL A 7 -13.21 -22.20 16.41
CA VAL A 7 -12.87 -20.96 17.11
C VAL A 7 -11.35 -20.85 17.06
N ALA A 8 -10.81 -19.92 16.26
CA ALA A 8 -9.38 -19.63 16.29
C ALA A 8 -9.11 -18.62 17.40
N LEU A 9 -8.62 -19.12 18.53
CA LEU A 9 -8.11 -18.28 19.63
C LEU A 9 -6.62 -18.08 19.39
N VAL A 10 -6.23 -16.98 18.76
CA VAL A 10 -4.80 -16.61 18.66
C VAL A 10 -4.46 -15.84 19.93
N CYS A 11 -4.12 -16.55 21.01
CA CYS A 11 -3.41 -15.94 22.13
C CYS A 11 -2.02 -15.55 21.63
N MET A 12 -1.80 -14.28 21.28
CA MET A 12 -0.45 -13.72 21.32
C MET A 12 -0.06 -13.60 22.80
N SER A 13 0.54 -14.66 23.34
CA SER A 13 1.18 -14.63 24.65
C SER A 13 2.22 -13.51 24.66
N VAL A 14 1.88 -12.37 25.27
CA VAL A 14 2.85 -11.34 25.64
C VAL A 14 3.69 -11.93 26.77
N THR A 15 4.75 -12.67 26.42
CA THR A 15 5.83 -12.96 27.35
C THR A 15 6.50 -11.65 27.73
N MET A 16 6.19 -11.14 28.91
CA MET A 16 7.05 -10.16 29.58
C MET A 16 8.43 -10.81 29.80
N GLY A 17 9.41 -10.53 28.94
CA GLY A 17 10.78 -11.00 29.13
C GLY A 17 11.70 -10.86 27.91
N ASN A 18 12.42 -9.74 27.85
CA ASN A 18 13.71 -9.50 27.18
C ASN A 18 13.86 -9.70 25.66
N SER A 19 13.99 -8.54 24.98
CA SER A 19 14.85 -8.25 23.82
C SER A 19 15.31 -9.41 22.93
N SER A 20 14.62 -9.61 21.80
CA SER A 20 15.26 -9.73 20.48
C SER A 20 14.19 -9.71 19.39
N THR A 21 14.35 -8.79 18.43
CA THR A 21 13.47 -8.61 17.28
C THR A 21 13.71 -9.71 16.25
N ASN A 22 12.70 -10.54 16.00
CA ASN A 22 12.56 -11.31 14.77
C ASN A 22 11.11 -11.18 14.29
N THR A 23 10.90 -10.38 13.25
CA THR A 23 9.62 -10.26 12.56
C THR A 23 9.44 -11.48 11.65
N VAL A 24 8.56 -12.40 12.06
CA VAL A 24 8.12 -13.53 11.22
C VAL A 24 6.95 -13.04 10.37
N SER A 25 7.19 -12.84 9.08
CA SER A 25 6.12 -12.71 8.08
C SER A 25 5.56 -14.11 7.79
N GLY A 26 4.49 -14.48 8.49
CA GLY A 26 3.74 -15.70 8.25
C GLY A 26 2.45 -15.40 7.50
N VAL A 27 2.29 -15.96 6.30
CA VAL A 27 0.95 -16.28 5.77
C VAL A 27 0.35 -17.25 6.77
N ILE A 28 -0.74 -16.86 7.44
CA ILE A 28 -1.38 -17.74 8.42
C ILE A 28 -2.04 -18.88 7.63
N ASP A 29 -1.37 -20.03 7.61
CA ASP A 29 -1.91 -21.28 7.11
C ASP A 29 -2.93 -21.81 8.14
N PHE A 30 -4.19 -21.42 7.99
CA PHE A 30 -5.27 -21.64 8.99
C PHE A 30 -5.75 -23.10 9.10
N GLU A 31 -5.16 -24.05 8.36
CA GLU A 31 -5.50 -25.48 8.45
C GLU A 31 -5.03 -26.19 9.73
N GLN A 32 -4.26 -25.52 10.62
CA GLN A 32 -3.72 -26.14 11.85
C GLN A 32 -4.35 -25.71 13.18
N ALA A 33 -5.46 -24.97 13.19
CA ALA A 33 -6.13 -24.55 14.43
C ALA A 33 -7.00 -25.67 15.02
N SER A 34 -6.40 -26.74 15.53
CA SER A 34 -7.11 -27.91 16.06
C SER A 34 -6.97 -28.07 17.58
N THR A 35 -7.40 -27.09 18.38
CA THR A 35 -7.86 -27.29 19.77
C THR A 35 -8.40 -25.99 20.34
N VAL A 36 -9.69 -25.94 20.66
CA VAL A 36 -10.29 -24.88 21.47
C VAL A 36 -10.04 -25.24 22.93
N GLU A 37 -9.12 -24.56 23.61
CA GLU A 37 -8.98 -24.69 25.06
C GLU A 37 -10.14 -23.97 25.75
N HIS A 38 -10.73 -24.61 26.76
CA HIS A 38 -11.75 -23.99 27.60
C HIS A 38 -11.15 -22.83 28.39
N LEU A 39 -11.70 -21.63 28.24
CA LEU A 39 -11.43 -20.51 29.15
C LEU A 39 -11.98 -20.86 30.53
N SER A 40 -11.13 -20.82 31.56
CA SER A 40 -11.56 -20.93 32.95
C SER A 40 -12.35 -19.70 33.39
N ASP A 41 -13.24 -19.86 34.38
CA ASP A 41 -13.99 -18.74 34.98
C ASP A 41 -13.07 -17.60 35.44
N GLN A 42 -11.84 -17.93 35.87
CA GLN A 42 -10.84 -16.96 36.29
C GLN A 42 -10.21 -16.20 35.12
N GLN A 43 -10.04 -16.83 33.95
CA GLN A 43 -9.60 -16.15 32.72
C GLN A 43 -10.70 -15.23 32.18
N ILE A 44 -11.97 -15.66 32.28
CA ILE A 44 -13.14 -14.83 31.99
C ILE A 44 -13.14 -13.61 32.91
N GLU A 45 -13.01 -13.78 34.22
CA GLU A 45 -12.98 -12.64 35.17
C GLU A 45 -11.79 -11.70 34.93
N TRP A 46 -10.62 -12.23 34.56
CA TRP A 46 -9.43 -11.42 34.24
C TRP A 46 -9.59 -10.59 32.96
N LEU A 47 -10.19 -11.16 31.90
CA LEU A 47 -10.50 -10.46 30.65
C LEU A 47 -11.39 -9.24 30.86
N PHE A 48 -12.22 -9.26 31.90
CA PHE A 48 -13.21 -8.22 32.17
C PHE A 48 -12.93 -7.38 33.43
N ALA A 49 -11.72 -7.47 33.99
CA ALA A 49 -11.25 -6.61 35.09
C ALA A 49 -10.87 -5.17 34.66
N GLY A 50 -11.16 -4.81 33.40
CA GLY A 50 -11.04 -3.45 32.88
C GLY A 50 -11.96 -2.45 33.59
N PRO A 51 -11.76 -1.13 33.36
CA PRO A 51 -12.45 -0.08 34.11
C PRO A 51 -13.97 -0.23 33.97
N ASN A 52 -14.65 -0.40 35.11
CA ASN A 52 -16.11 -0.52 35.35
C ASN A 52 -17.02 0.23 34.35
N GLY A 53 -17.10 -0.24 33.11
CA GLY A 53 -17.98 0.30 32.10
C GLY A 53 -19.37 -0.31 32.24
N GLU A 54 -20.39 0.46 31.86
CA GLU A 54 -21.80 0.01 31.79
C GLU A 54 -22.00 -1.22 30.88
N TRP A 55 -20.99 -1.62 30.11
CA TRP A 55 -20.95 -2.77 29.22
C TRP A 55 -20.49 -4.10 29.86
N ALA A 56 -20.00 -4.10 31.11
CA ALA A 56 -19.52 -5.33 31.77
C ALA A 56 -20.56 -6.48 31.85
N PRO A 57 -21.87 -6.23 32.10
CA PRO A 57 -22.88 -7.30 32.11
C PRO A 57 -23.08 -7.96 30.75
N GLU A 58 -22.94 -7.20 29.67
CA GLU A 58 -23.11 -7.66 28.29
C GLU A 58 -21.96 -8.59 27.90
N LEU A 59 -20.73 -8.18 28.20
CA LEU A 59 -19.54 -9.01 27.98
C LEU A 59 -19.53 -10.27 28.83
N LEU A 60 -19.96 -10.19 30.10
CA LEU A 60 -20.07 -11.36 30.96
C LEU A 60 -21.11 -12.36 30.43
N THR A 61 -22.22 -11.87 29.87
CA THR A 61 -23.25 -12.71 29.26
C THR A 61 -22.69 -13.39 28.01
N LEU A 62 -22.03 -12.62 27.14
CA LEU A 62 -21.36 -13.15 25.95
C LEU A 62 -20.32 -14.23 26.31
N ALA A 63 -19.44 -13.96 27.28
CA ALA A 63 -18.42 -14.89 27.73
C ALA A 63 -19.02 -16.19 28.29
N ARG A 64 -20.13 -16.11 29.04
CA ARG A 64 -20.84 -17.30 29.55
C ARG A 64 -21.45 -18.13 28.43
N LEU A 65 -22.05 -17.48 27.43
CA LEU A 65 -22.61 -18.16 26.25
C LEU A 65 -21.50 -18.89 25.47
N LEU A 66 -20.37 -18.22 25.26
CA LEU A 66 -19.20 -18.78 24.59
C LEU A 66 -18.56 -19.93 25.39
N GLY A 67 -18.34 -19.76 26.69
CA GLY A 67 -17.81 -20.80 27.58
C GLY A 67 -18.70 -22.03 27.66
N SER A 68 -20.01 -21.84 27.48
CA SER A 68 -21.01 -22.92 27.40
C SER A 68 -21.20 -23.50 25.99
N GLN A 69 -20.37 -23.10 25.01
CA GLN A 69 -20.47 -23.52 23.61
C GLN A 69 -21.83 -23.21 22.94
N LYS A 70 -22.55 -22.21 23.44
CA LYS A 70 -23.84 -21.76 22.88
C LYS A 70 -23.63 -20.68 21.82
N TYR A 71 -22.95 -21.04 20.73
CA TYR A 71 -22.49 -20.07 19.74
C TYR A 71 -23.62 -19.32 19.03
N HIS A 72 -24.74 -19.99 18.72
CA HIS A 72 -25.89 -19.33 18.11
C HIS A 72 -26.57 -18.31 19.05
N ASP A 73 -26.66 -18.63 20.34
CA ASP A 73 -27.19 -17.71 21.35
C ASP A 73 -26.23 -16.54 21.57
N ALA A 74 -24.92 -16.79 21.57
CA ALA A 74 -23.88 -15.75 21.64
C ALA A 74 -23.98 -14.79 20.45
N ASP A 75 -24.15 -15.32 19.23
CA ASP A 75 -24.32 -14.53 18.02
C ASP A 75 -25.58 -13.65 18.09
N SER A 76 -26.71 -14.26 18.45
CA SER A 76 -27.99 -13.56 18.64
C SER A 76 -27.93 -12.50 19.75
N TRP A 77 -27.12 -12.74 20.79
CA TRP A 77 -26.90 -11.79 21.87
C TRP A 77 -26.15 -10.56 21.40
N VAL A 78 -25.06 -10.75 20.63
CA VAL A 78 -24.30 -9.63 20.07
C VAL A 78 -25.17 -8.81 19.12
N ASP A 79 -26.02 -9.46 18.32
CA ASP A 79 -27.01 -8.76 17.49
C ASP A 79 -27.95 -7.89 18.31
N ALA A 80 -28.60 -8.49 19.32
CA ALA A 80 -29.52 -7.75 20.18
C ALA A 80 -28.84 -6.60 20.92
N TRP A 81 -27.57 -6.76 21.30
CA TRP A 81 -26.81 -5.71 21.96
C TRP A 81 -26.48 -4.56 21.00
N ILE A 82 -25.95 -4.86 19.82
CA ILE A 82 -25.60 -3.85 18.80
C ILE A 82 -26.85 -3.08 18.34
N GLU A 83 -27.98 -3.77 18.13
CA GLU A 83 -29.25 -3.13 17.77
C GLU A 83 -29.77 -2.18 18.86
N ARG A 84 -29.57 -2.53 20.13
CA ARG A 84 -30.04 -1.75 21.27
C ARG A 84 -29.16 -0.54 21.57
N ASP A 85 -27.84 -0.72 21.54
CA ASP A 85 -26.87 0.33 21.83
C ASP A 85 -25.60 0.13 21.01
N PHE A 86 -25.68 0.54 19.74
CA PHE A 86 -24.58 0.41 18.79
C PHE A 86 -23.29 1.03 19.31
N ASN A 87 -23.32 2.27 19.79
CA ASN A 87 -22.11 2.98 20.22
C ASN A 87 -21.45 2.30 21.41
N GLN A 88 -22.22 1.84 22.40
CA GLN A 88 -21.67 1.17 23.58
C GLN A 88 -21.16 -0.23 23.24
N ALA A 89 -21.92 -1.01 22.47
CA ALA A 89 -21.49 -2.33 22.00
C ALA A 89 -20.20 -2.21 21.19
N PHE A 90 -20.18 -1.28 20.24
CA PHE A 90 -19.08 -1.03 19.34
C PHE A 90 -17.85 -0.46 20.06
N ALA A 91 -17.99 0.38 21.09
CA ALA A 91 -16.87 0.82 21.92
C ALA A 91 -16.28 -0.28 22.82
N ALA A 92 -17.06 -1.34 23.13
CA ALA A 92 -16.60 -2.48 23.92
C ALA A 92 -15.90 -3.56 23.07
N LEU A 93 -16.18 -3.63 21.76
CA LEU A 93 -15.59 -4.62 20.84
C LEU A 93 -14.07 -4.50 20.62
N PRO A 94 -13.42 -3.31 20.65
CA PRO A 94 -11.97 -3.20 20.56
C PRO A 94 -11.23 -3.90 21.70
N ALA A 95 -11.86 -4.02 22.88
CA ALA A 95 -11.30 -4.82 23.97
C ALA A 95 -11.37 -6.34 23.69
N LEU A 96 -12.25 -6.76 22.79
CA LEU A 96 -12.38 -8.15 22.35
C LEU A 96 -11.62 -8.42 21.06
N SER A 97 -10.84 -7.47 20.55
CA SER A 97 -10.21 -7.59 19.24
C SER A 97 -9.21 -8.75 19.19
N GLU A 98 -8.57 -9.08 20.32
CA GLU A 98 -7.75 -10.30 20.49
C GLU A 98 -8.51 -11.61 20.21
N PHE A 99 -9.85 -11.56 20.11
CA PHE A 99 -10.73 -12.68 19.80
C PHE A 99 -11.35 -12.51 18.42
N ILE A 100 -11.02 -13.40 17.49
CA ILE A 100 -11.73 -13.49 16.21
C ILE A 100 -12.98 -14.34 16.45
N PHE A 101 -14.14 -13.70 16.57
CA PHE A 101 -15.42 -14.40 16.61
C PHE A 101 -15.85 -14.77 15.19
N VAL A 102 -15.99 -16.07 14.94
CA VAL A 102 -16.49 -16.63 13.67
C VAL A 102 -17.78 -17.40 13.99
N PHE A 103 -18.90 -17.02 13.39
CA PHE A 103 -20.20 -17.70 13.59
C PHE A 103 -20.70 -18.38 12.30
N GLU A 104 -21.57 -19.37 12.47
CA GLU A 104 -21.85 -20.43 11.50
C GLU A 104 -22.51 -19.93 10.19
N GLY A 105 -21.94 -20.29 9.03
CA GLY A 105 -22.56 -20.08 7.71
C GLY A 105 -22.00 -18.94 6.86
N HIS A 106 -21.03 -18.18 7.36
CA HIS A 106 -20.46 -17.04 6.65
C HIS A 106 -18.93 -17.11 6.54
N SER A 107 -18.40 -16.48 5.50
CA SER A 107 -16.99 -16.13 5.34
C SER A 107 -16.44 -15.52 6.63
N VAL A 108 -15.11 -15.55 6.80
CA VAL A 108 -14.36 -15.02 7.95
C VAL A 108 -14.62 -13.51 8.11
N THR A 109 -15.78 -13.16 8.64
CA THR A 109 -16.32 -11.81 8.67
C THR A 109 -16.62 -11.50 10.13
N PRO A 110 -15.87 -10.59 10.77
CA PRO A 110 -16.09 -10.21 12.16
C PRO A 110 -17.54 -9.75 12.39
N VAL A 111 -18.08 -10.02 13.58
CA VAL A 111 -19.49 -9.73 13.92
C VAL A 111 -19.88 -8.28 13.68
N TYR A 112 -18.98 -7.32 13.90
CA TYR A 112 -19.28 -5.91 13.63
C TYR A 112 -19.48 -5.62 12.13
N ALA A 113 -18.89 -6.40 11.22
CA ALA A 113 -18.93 -6.11 9.80
C ALA A 113 -20.35 -6.22 9.21
N ARG A 114 -21.18 -7.19 9.66
CA ARG A 114 -22.59 -7.29 9.22
C ARG A 114 -23.42 -6.08 9.66
N HIS A 115 -23.06 -5.47 10.79
CA HIS A 115 -23.75 -4.28 11.31
C HIS A 115 -23.25 -2.99 10.67
N LEU A 116 -22.03 -3.02 10.16
CA LEU A 116 -21.48 -1.93 9.35
C LEU A 116 -22.14 -1.83 7.97
N ASP A 117 -22.80 -2.89 7.50
CA ASP A 117 -23.51 -2.89 6.20
C ASP A 117 -24.63 -1.85 6.09
N ALA A 118 -25.13 -1.33 7.22
CA ALA A 118 -26.11 -0.24 7.24
C ALA A 118 -25.51 1.15 6.94
N TYR A 119 -24.18 1.28 6.98
CA TYR A 119 -23.45 2.52 6.75
C TYR A 119 -22.67 2.42 5.45
N GLU A 120 -22.54 3.50 4.69
CA GLU A 120 -21.80 3.49 3.42
C GLU A 120 -20.61 4.45 3.45
N GLY A 121 -19.64 4.19 2.58
CA GLY A 121 -18.47 5.04 2.34
C GLY A 121 -17.78 5.55 3.60
N ALA A 122 -17.67 6.88 3.72
CA ALA A 122 -16.95 7.58 4.78
C ALA A 122 -17.39 7.15 6.18
N GLN A 123 -18.70 7.10 6.41
CA GLN A 123 -19.26 6.80 7.71
C GLN A 123 -18.88 5.38 8.18
N ARG A 124 -18.84 4.42 7.26
CA ARG A 124 -18.42 3.05 7.58
C ARG A 124 -16.95 3.02 8.03
N ILE A 125 -16.08 3.75 7.34
CA ILE A 125 -14.64 3.81 7.68
C ILE A 125 -14.40 4.57 8.99
N GLU A 126 -15.12 5.66 9.24
CA GLU A 126 -15.03 6.42 10.50
C GLU A 126 -15.42 5.57 11.71
N LEU A 127 -16.47 4.74 11.58
CA LEU A 127 -16.81 3.75 12.59
C LEU A 127 -15.67 2.74 12.77
N LEU A 128 -15.14 2.16 11.70
CA LEU A 128 -13.99 1.24 11.82
C LEU A 128 -12.76 1.90 12.48
N ALA A 129 -12.52 3.19 12.26
CA ALA A 129 -11.48 3.95 12.95
C ALA A 129 -11.68 4.00 14.47
N MET A 130 -12.92 4.11 14.95
CA MET A 130 -13.23 4.03 16.38
C MET A 130 -12.93 2.65 16.97
N LEU A 131 -12.92 1.59 16.15
CA LEU A 131 -12.56 0.24 16.60
C LEU A 131 -11.06 0.00 16.74
N ASN A 132 -10.24 1.04 16.55
CA ASN A 132 -8.80 0.97 16.43
C ASN A 132 -8.39 0.18 15.17
N LEU A 133 -8.16 0.92 14.08
CA LEU A 133 -7.74 0.36 12.81
C LEU A 133 -6.51 -0.55 12.97
N SER A 134 -5.56 -0.22 13.85
CA SER A 134 -4.31 -0.99 14.07
C SER A 134 -4.56 -2.47 14.42
N HIS A 135 -5.79 -2.83 14.81
CA HIS A 135 -6.21 -4.21 14.94
C HIS A 135 -6.39 -4.91 13.58
N VAL A 136 -5.73 -6.05 13.37
CA VAL A 136 -5.69 -6.76 12.08
C VAL A 136 -7.07 -7.08 11.48
N GLY A 137 -8.02 -7.51 12.31
CA GLY A 137 -9.39 -7.81 11.84
C GLY A 137 -10.13 -6.55 11.39
N VAL A 138 -9.96 -5.45 12.12
CA VAL A 138 -10.60 -4.16 11.82
C VAL A 138 -9.99 -3.59 10.54
N ARG A 139 -8.66 -3.64 10.41
CA ARG A 139 -7.94 -3.30 9.18
C ARG A 139 -8.45 -4.09 7.98
N TYR A 140 -8.59 -5.41 8.11
CA TYR A 140 -9.07 -6.25 7.00
C TYR A 140 -10.47 -5.82 6.52
N VAL A 141 -11.39 -5.57 7.45
CA VAL A 141 -12.74 -5.07 7.11
C VAL A 141 -12.66 -3.68 6.49
N ALA A 142 -11.86 -2.78 7.04
CA ALA A 142 -11.68 -1.43 6.51
C ALA A 142 -11.13 -1.44 5.08
N VAL A 143 -10.10 -2.24 4.80
CA VAL A 143 -9.56 -2.42 3.45
C VAL A 143 -10.64 -2.96 2.51
N SER A 144 -11.41 -3.97 2.94
CA SER A 144 -12.52 -4.52 2.14
C SER A 144 -13.59 -3.46 1.84
N CYS A 145 -13.92 -2.60 2.81
CA CYS A 145 -14.84 -1.48 2.64
C CYS A 145 -14.30 -0.44 1.66
N LEU A 146 -13.01 -0.10 1.73
CA LEU A 146 -12.36 0.82 0.79
C LEU A 146 -12.37 0.25 -0.63
N VAL A 147 -12.07 -1.03 -0.80
CA VAL A 147 -12.12 -1.72 -2.10
C VAL A 147 -13.53 -1.66 -2.69
N ASN A 148 -14.55 -2.01 -1.90
CA ASN A 148 -15.94 -1.94 -2.36
C ASN A 148 -16.36 -0.50 -2.70
N TRP A 149 -15.99 0.47 -1.87
CA TRP A 149 -16.27 1.88 -2.14
C TRP A 149 -15.57 2.36 -3.42
N TRP A 150 -14.32 1.96 -3.65
CA TRP A 150 -13.60 2.25 -4.88
C TRP A 150 -14.31 1.68 -6.12
N GLU A 151 -14.83 0.47 -6.05
CA GLU A 151 -15.59 -0.16 -7.14
C GLU A 151 -16.92 0.56 -7.43
N GLN A 152 -17.54 1.18 -6.43
CA GLN A 152 -18.83 1.87 -6.57
C GLN A 152 -18.71 3.34 -6.95
N ASP A 153 -17.86 4.10 -6.25
CA ASP A 153 -17.66 5.54 -6.45
C ASP A 153 -16.21 5.96 -6.14
N PRO A 154 -15.28 5.76 -7.09
CA PRO A 154 -13.87 6.11 -6.91
C PRO A 154 -13.65 7.63 -6.83
N ALA A 155 -14.58 8.44 -7.35
CA ALA A 155 -14.48 9.89 -7.26
C ALA A 155 -14.78 10.39 -5.85
N ASP A 156 -15.78 9.81 -5.19
CA ASP A 156 -16.12 10.11 -3.81
C ASP A 156 -15.03 9.62 -2.84
N LEU A 157 -14.53 8.38 -3.02
CA LEU A 157 -13.43 7.86 -2.19
C LEU A 157 -12.18 8.75 -2.29
N ARG A 158 -11.80 9.19 -3.50
CA ARG A 158 -10.69 10.13 -3.70
C ARG A 158 -10.89 11.42 -2.91
N ARG A 159 -12.06 12.04 -3.06
CA ARG A 159 -12.39 13.29 -2.34
C ARG A 159 -12.29 13.12 -0.84
N TRP A 160 -12.75 11.99 -0.33
CA TRP A 160 -12.69 11.69 1.10
C TRP A 160 -11.25 11.45 1.57
N ILE A 161 -10.44 10.65 0.87
CA ILE A 161 -9.02 10.43 1.19
C ILE A 161 -8.24 11.76 1.26
N GLN A 162 -8.50 12.68 0.32
CA GLN A 162 -7.91 14.03 0.33
C GLN A 162 -8.28 14.84 1.58
N GLN A 163 -9.47 14.63 2.13
CA GLN A 163 -9.98 15.36 3.30
C GLN A 163 -9.55 14.70 4.62
N THR A 164 -9.14 13.44 4.61
CA THR A 164 -8.79 12.65 5.80
C THR A 164 -7.40 11.98 5.71
N PRO A 165 -6.32 12.69 5.36
CA PRO A 165 -5.01 12.07 5.12
C PRO A 165 -4.37 11.42 6.35
N CYS A 166 -4.73 11.89 7.56
CA CYS A 166 -4.19 11.42 8.84
C CYS A 166 -4.93 10.21 9.44
N LEU A 167 -6.06 9.79 8.85
CA LEU A 167 -6.88 8.72 9.41
C LEU A 167 -6.22 7.33 9.26
N PHE A 168 -5.23 7.22 8.38
CA PHE A 168 -4.67 5.95 7.97
C PHE A 168 -3.17 5.89 8.21
N GLU A 169 -2.71 4.78 8.76
CA GLU A 169 -1.30 4.41 8.68
C GLU A 169 -0.94 4.05 7.22
N GLU A 170 0.35 4.08 6.91
CA GLU A 170 0.86 3.72 5.60
C GLU A 170 0.49 2.29 5.18
N SER A 171 0.44 1.34 6.13
CA SER A 171 0.10 -0.06 5.87
C SER A 171 -1.30 -0.25 5.27
N TYR A 172 -2.27 0.63 5.56
CA TYR A 172 -3.63 0.55 5.02
C TYR A 172 -3.67 0.86 3.54
N TYR A 173 -2.96 1.91 3.11
CA TYR A 173 -2.88 2.26 1.71
C TYR A 173 -2.15 1.19 0.91
N GLU A 174 -1.15 0.54 1.52
CA GLU A 174 -0.45 -0.57 0.89
C GLU A 174 -1.36 -1.80 0.72
N ASP A 175 -2.09 -2.18 1.77
CA ASP A 175 -3.05 -3.29 1.71
C ASP A 175 -4.20 -2.99 0.73
N PHE A 176 -4.71 -1.76 0.72
CA PHE A 176 -5.70 -1.28 -0.24
C PHE A 176 -5.17 -1.35 -1.67
N LEU A 177 -3.98 -0.80 -1.93
CA LEU A 177 -3.34 -0.82 -3.26
C LEU A 177 -3.18 -2.25 -3.76
N LYS A 178 -2.61 -3.14 -2.93
CA LYS A 178 -2.45 -4.57 -3.24
C LYS A 178 -3.77 -5.25 -3.60
N ALA A 179 -4.87 -4.83 -2.99
CA ALA A 179 -6.20 -5.40 -3.25
C ALA A 179 -6.82 -4.90 -4.56
N ILE A 180 -6.69 -3.60 -4.87
CA ILE A 180 -7.34 -3.02 -6.06
C ILE A 180 -6.51 -3.16 -7.33
N GLN A 181 -5.18 -3.05 -7.23
CA GLN A 181 -4.32 -2.91 -8.41
C GLN A 181 -4.41 -4.08 -9.40
N PRO A 182 -4.51 -5.36 -8.98
CA PRO A 182 -4.67 -6.47 -9.93
C PRO A 182 -6.01 -6.47 -10.68
N ARG A 183 -6.99 -5.69 -10.22
CA ARG A 183 -8.35 -5.62 -10.75
C ARG A 183 -8.65 -4.28 -11.42
N GLU A 184 -7.78 -3.29 -11.23
CA GLU A 184 -7.97 -1.96 -11.76
C GLU A 184 -7.87 -1.97 -13.29
N THR A 185 -8.84 -1.35 -13.95
CA THR A 185 -8.90 -1.20 -15.41
C THR A 185 -8.53 0.21 -15.87
N ASP A 186 -8.55 1.18 -14.95
CA ASP A 186 -8.09 2.54 -15.14
C ASP A 186 -6.95 2.88 -14.16
N PRO A 187 -5.71 2.45 -14.47
CA PRO A 187 -4.55 2.79 -13.65
C PRO A 187 -4.32 4.30 -13.51
N SER A 188 -4.85 5.12 -14.44
CA SER A 188 -4.75 6.59 -14.37
C SER A 188 -5.57 7.16 -13.22
N ALA A 189 -6.75 6.58 -12.94
CA ALA A 189 -7.59 6.98 -11.82
C ALA A 189 -6.90 6.66 -10.48
N LEU A 190 -6.23 5.51 -10.41
CA LEU A 190 -5.47 5.06 -9.24
C LEU A 190 -4.19 5.89 -9.04
N ALA A 191 -3.45 6.17 -10.10
CA ALA A 191 -2.31 7.09 -10.05
C ALA A 191 -2.75 8.49 -9.59
N SER A 192 -3.88 8.98 -10.10
CA SER A 192 -4.48 10.26 -9.70
C SER A 192 -4.90 10.28 -8.23
N LEU A 193 -5.33 9.14 -7.65
CA LEU A 193 -5.63 9.04 -6.22
C LEU A 193 -4.37 9.32 -5.38
N PHE A 194 -3.21 8.74 -5.70
CA PHE A 194 -2.01 8.99 -4.92
C PHE A 194 -1.43 10.38 -5.16
N LEU A 195 -1.55 10.92 -6.38
CA LEU A 195 -1.25 12.34 -6.65
C LEU A 195 -2.24 13.32 -5.99
N SER A 196 -3.29 12.82 -5.36
CA SER A 196 -4.25 13.63 -4.63
C SER A 196 -3.80 13.91 -3.18
N LEU A 197 -2.85 13.13 -2.66
CA LEU A 197 -2.27 13.29 -1.32
C LEU A 197 -1.42 14.57 -1.22
N ASP A 198 -1.08 15.00 -0.01
CA ASP A 198 -0.21 16.17 0.17
C ASP A 198 1.17 15.96 -0.50
N LEU A 199 1.76 17.04 -1.02
CA LEU A 199 3.05 16.99 -1.73
C LEU A 199 4.20 16.43 -0.86
N ASN A 200 4.13 16.66 0.45
CA ASN A 200 5.12 16.20 1.43
C ASN A 200 4.80 14.81 2.01
N ASP A 201 3.73 14.16 1.56
CA ASP A 201 3.36 12.83 2.03
C ASP A 201 4.26 11.78 1.35
N GLU A 202 5.08 11.07 2.12
CA GLU A 202 5.98 10.03 1.61
C GLU A 202 5.24 8.93 0.82
N ARG A 203 3.97 8.70 1.17
CA ARG A 203 3.09 7.72 0.51
C ARG A 203 2.75 8.14 -0.91
N ARG A 204 2.69 9.44 -1.21
CA ARG A 204 2.41 10.00 -2.54
C ARG A 204 3.38 9.42 -3.55
N SER A 205 4.68 9.68 -3.37
CA SER A 205 5.72 9.25 -4.29
C SER A 205 5.82 7.74 -4.36
N ARG A 206 5.79 7.05 -3.21
CA ARG A 206 5.95 5.59 -3.14
C ARG A 206 4.85 4.83 -3.86
N PHE A 207 3.58 5.14 -3.57
CA PHE A 207 2.46 4.41 -4.16
C PHE A 207 2.17 4.86 -5.60
N PHE A 208 2.36 6.14 -5.92
CA PHE A 208 2.33 6.59 -7.31
C PHE A 208 3.37 5.83 -8.15
N ASP A 209 4.61 5.75 -7.68
CA ASP A 209 5.68 5.04 -8.35
C ASP A 209 5.37 3.55 -8.56
N GLN A 210 4.82 2.88 -7.54
CA GLN A 210 4.37 1.49 -7.65
C GLN A 210 3.30 1.32 -8.75
N VAL A 211 2.30 2.19 -8.78
CA VAL A 211 1.22 2.16 -9.79
C VAL A 211 1.79 2.35 -11.19
N ILE A 212 2.67 3.34 -11.38
CA ILE A 212 3.29 3.61 -12.68
C ILE A 212 4.20 2.47 -13.12
N GLN A 213 4.96 1.85 -12.22
CA GLN A 213 5.82 0.72 -12.56
C GLN A 213 5.02 -0.50 -13.05
N ASP A 214 3.93 -0.84 -12.36
CA ASP A 214 3.08 -1.96 -12.77
C ASP A 214 2.33 -1.62 -14.06
N TRP A 215 1.88 -0.37 -14.23
CA TRP A 215 1.27 0.10 -15.46
C TRP A 215 2.25 0.06 -16.63
N MET A 216 3.49 0.51 -16.46
CA MET A 216 4.55 0.41 -17.47
C MET A 216 4.84 -1.04 -17.89
N THR A 217 4.65 -2.00 -16.97
CA THR A 217 4.82 -3.42 -17.25
C THR A 217 3.67 -3.99 -18.08
N ALA A 218 2.44 -3.51 -17.84
CA ALA A 218 1.24 -3.95 -18.54
C ALA A 218 1.00 -3.23 -19.89
N ASP A 219 1.17 -1.91 -19.92
CA ASP A 219 0.96 -1.02 -21.07
C ASP A 219 1.84 0.25 -20.93
N ALA A 220 3.08 0.13 -21.42
CA ALA A 220 4.05 1.21 -21.35
C ALA A 220 3.61 2.47 -22.11
N ASP A 221 2.99 2.33 -23.27
CA ASP A 221 2.62 3.47 -24.11
C ASP A 221 1.56 4.35 -23.42
N ALA A 222 0.56 3.72 -22.78
CA ALA A 222 -0.46 4.43 -22.03
C ALA A 222 0.11 5.12 -20.77
N ALA A 223 0.97 4.44 -20.01
CA ALA A 223 1.65 5.02 -18.86
C ALA A 223 2.54 6.22 -19.25
N ILE A 224 3.32 6.10 -20.33
CA ILE A 224 4.16 7.17 -20.89
C ILE A 224 3.31 8.37 -21.30
N ALA A 225 2.20 8.16 -22.00
CA ALA A 225 1.30 9.24 -22.41
C ALA A 225 0.66 9.96 -21.21
N TYR A 226 0.32 9.20 -20.15
CA TYR A 226 -0.21 9.77 -18.92
C TYR A 226 0.83 10.64 -18.21
N ILE A 227 2.06 10.15 -18.00
CA ILE A 227 3.11 10.95 -17.37
C ILE A 227 3.48 12.16 -18.24
N ASP A 228 3.49 12.04 -19.57
CA ASP A 228 3.73 13.19 -20.45
C ASP A 228 2.67 14.28 -20.25
N THR A 229 1.40 13.88 -20.13
CA THR A 229 0.31 14.79 -19.80
C THR A 229 0.55 15.49 -18.47
N LEU A 230 1.01 14.76 -17.44
CA LEU A 230 1.33 15.35 -16.14
C LEU A 230 2.52 16.32 -16.20
N CYS A 231 3.63 15.93 -16.83
CA CYS A 231 4.79 16.81 -17.01
C CYS A 231 4.43 18.11 -17.73
N ASN A 232 3.54 18.04 -18.73
CA ASN A 232 3.10 19.21 -19.49
C ASN A 232 2.02 20.04 -18.76
N ALA A 233 1.19 19.41 -17.93
CA ALA A 233 0.15 20.09 -17.14
C ALA A 233 0.70 20.74 -15.87
N CYS A 234 1.78 20.20 -15.30
CA CYS A 234 2.49 20.77 -14.17
C CYS A 234 3.22 22.05 -14.60
N VAL A 235 2.48 23.16 -14.62
CA VAL A 235 3.02 24.54 -14.73
C VAL A 235 3.95 24.90 -13.56
N LEU A 236 4.02 24.04 -12.53
CA LEU A 236 4.89 24.14 -11.38
C LEU A 236 5.77 22.89 -11.35
N GLY A 237 6.99 23.00 -11.86
CA GLY A 237 8.00 21.94 -11.74
C GLY A 237 8.24 21.57 -10.27
N ASN A 238 8.62 20.32 -10.05
CA ASN A 238 9.05 19.71 -8.78
C ASN A 238 7.94 19.00 -7.99
N ASP A 239 7.07 18.22 -8.64
CA ASP A 239 6.39 17.13 -7.93
C ASP A 239 7.32 15.91 -7.87
N PRO A 240 7.84 15.52 -6.69
CA PRO A 240 8.80 14.43 -6.58
C PRO A 240 8.27 13.10 -7.12
N ALA A 241 6.95 12.87 -7.06
CA ALA A 241 6.33 11.66 -7.58
C ALA A 241 6.38 11.61 -9.12
N VAL A 242 6.11 12.75 -9.77
CA VAL A 242 6.16 12.87 -11.24
C VAL A 242 7.60 12.85 -11.73
N ASP A 243 8.52 13.51 -11.03
CA ASP A 243 9.95 13.52 -11.33
C ASP A 243 10.54 12.09 -11.29
N LEU A 244 10.19 11.31 -10.26
CA LEU A 244 10.59 9.91 -10.15
C LEU A 244 10.04 9.06 -11.30
N ALA A 245 8.77 9.22 -11.66
CA ALA A 245 8.16 8.51 -12.78
C ALA A 245 8.81 8.89 -14.13
N ALA A 246 9.07 10.17 -14.38
CA ALA A 246 9.76 10.64 -15.58
C ALA A 246 11.19 10.07 -15.68
N SER A 247 11.91 10.01 -14.55
CA SER A 247 13.23 9.37 -14.47
C SER A 247 13.18 7.87 -14.81
N LYS A 248 12.16 7.14 -14.33
CA LYS A 248 11.96 5.74 -14.70
C LYS A 248 11.65 5.54 -16.18
N ILE A 249 10.83 6.41 -16.78
CA ILE A 249 10.58 6.37 -18.23
C ILE A 249 11.87 6.66 -19.00
N SER A 250 12.68 7.60 -18.53
CA SER A 250 14.01 7.86 -19.09
C SER A 250 14.88 6.59 -19.09
N TYR A 251 14.96 5.88 -17.97
CA TYR A 251 15.66 4.59 -17.86
C TYR A 251 15.05 3.50 -18.76
N TYR A 252 13.72 3.43 -18.87
CA TYR A 252 13.01 2.51 -19.77
C TYR A 252 13.43 2.68 -21.23
N PHE A 253 13.65 3.91 -21.70
CA PHE A 253 14.15 4.19 -23.04
C PHE A 253 15.65 3.88 -23.18
N ALA A 254 16.46 4.24 -22.18
CA ALA A 254 17.91 3.99 -22.21
C ALA A 254 18.25 2.50 -22.25
N SER A 255 17.56 1.67 -21.47
CA SER A 255 17.70 0.20 -21.50
C SER A 255 17.37 -0.44 -22.85
N ARG A 256 16.67 0.30 -23.74
CA ARG A 256 16.36 -0.09 -25.12
C ARG A 256 17.25 0.60 -26.16
N GLN A 257 18.32 1.25 -25.71
CA GLN A 257 19.25 2.02 -26.55
C GLN A 257 18.55 3.16 -27.31
N GLN A 258 17.44 3.69 -26.78
CA GLN A 258 16.72 4.83 -27.35
C GLN A 258 17.16 6.12 -26.65
N TYR A 259 18.46 6.45 -26.74
CA TYR A 259 19.08 7.51 -25.93
C TYR A 259 18.47 8.89 -26.14
N VAL A 260 18.07 9.25 -27.36
CA VAL A 260 17.40 10.54 -27.63
C VAL A 260 16.07 10.65 -26.86
N ALA A 261 15.29 9.58 -26.84
CA ALA A 261 14.05 9.53 -26.07
C ALA A 261 14.33 9.55 -24.57
N ALA A 262 15.33 8.79 -24.12
CA ALA A 262 15.77 8.78 -22.72
C ALA A 262 16.15 10.17 -22.23
N LEU A 263 17.00 10.89 -22.99
CA LEU A 263 17.40 12.27 -22.71
C LEU A 263 16.21 13.23 -22.74
N GLY A 264 15.29 13.08 -23.71
CA GLY A 264 14.05 13.85 -23.76
C GLY A 264 13.18 13.68 -22.51
N TRP A 265 13.17 12.49 -21.92
CA TRP A 265 12.48 12.22 -20.64
C TRP A 265 13.24 12.71 -19.42
N ALA A 266 14.58 12.59 -19.40
CA ALA A 266 15.40 13.17 -18.34
C ALA A 266 15.20 14.70 -18.25
N ALA A 267 15.08 15.38 -19.40
CA ALA A 267 14.80 16.82 -19.44
C ALA A 267 13.48 17.23 -18.75
N LYS A 268 12.52 16.31 -18.60
CA LYS A 268 11.22 16.57 -17.96
C LYS A 268 11.28 16.45 -16.43
N VAL A 269 12.38 15.94 -15.88
CA VAL A 269 12.60 15.83 -14.44
C VAL A 269 12.94 17.22 -13.89
N GLY A 270 12.10 17.75 -12.99
CA GLY A 270 12.26 19.05 -12.36
C GLY A 270 13.47 19.10 -11.43
N ASP A 271 13.60 18.11 -10.54
CA ASP A 271 14.74 17.93 -9.64
C ASP A 271 16.07 17.81 -10.42
N SER A 272 16.98 18.76 -10.19
CA SER A 272 18.26 18.86 -10.90
C SER A 272 19.16 17.67 -10.65
N MET A 273 19.25 17.21 -9.40
CA MET A 273 20.10 16.08 -9.03
C MET A 273 19.60 14.78 -9.68
N LEU A 274 18.30 14.49 -9.60
CA LEU A 274 17.71 13.31 -10.20
C LEU A 274 17.84 13.32 -11.72
N ARG A 275 17.66 14.50 -12.35
CA ARG A 275 17.88 14.70 -13.78
C ARG A 275 19.32 14.39 -14.18
N GLU A 276 20.29 14.96 -13.49
CA GLU A 276 21.71 14.78 -13.80
C GLU A 276 22.18 13.34 -13.56
N LEU A 277 21.68 12.69 -12.50
CA LEU A 277 21.93 11.27 -12.25
C LEU A 277 21.38 10.38 -13.37
N ALA A 278 20.15 10.65 -13.84
CA ALA A 278 19.58 9.92 -14.97
C ALA A 278 20.45 10.10 -16.23
N VAL A 279 20.91 11.31 -16.52
CA VAL A 279 21.80 11.57 -17.67
C VAL A 279 23.12 10.82 -17.52
N ARG A 280 23.77 10.87 -16.35
CA ARG A 280 25.00 10.12 -16.09
C ARG A 280 24.83 8.63 -16.33
N ASP A 281 23.75 8.04 -15.82
CA ASP A 281 23.51 6.61 -15.97
C ASP A 281 23.34 6.21 -17.44
N HIS A 282 22.76 7.09 -18.26
CA HIS A 282 22.62 6.84 -19.69
C HIS A 282 23.93 6.98 -20.45
N SER A 283 24.81 7.92 -20.08
CA SER A 283 26.10 8.10 -20.76
C SER A 283 27.01 6.87 -20.62
N LEU A 284 26.89 6.13 -19.52
CA LEU A 284 27.61 4.86 -19.31
C LEU A 284 27.23 3.78 -20.34
N GLY A 285 26.04 3.87 -20.93
CA GLY A 285 25.55 2.93 -21.92
C GLY A 285 25.91 3.30 -23.36
N VAL A 286 26.46 4.48 -23.62
CA VAL A 286 26.76 4.96 -24.98
C VAL A 286 28.02 4.27 -25.50
N THR A 287 27.92 3.58 -26.62
CA THR A 287 29.05 2.83 -27.21
C THR A 287 29.34 3.20 -28.66
N VAL A 288 28.47 3.99 -29.31
CA VAL A 288 28.58 4.35 -30.72
C VAL A 288 28.82 5.86 -30.87
N GLU A 289 29.73 6.25 -31.78
CA GLU A 289 30.12 7.66 -32.00
C GLU A 289 28.93 8.57 -32.37
N ILE A 290 27.97 8.05 -33.13
CA ILE A 290 26.76 8.80 -33.51
C ILE A 290 25.93 9.15 -32.28
N GLU A 291 25.79 8.22 -31.33
CA GLU A 291 25.04 8.42 -30.10
C GLU A 291 25.74 9.41 -29.18
N LYS A 292 27.08 9.32 -29.09
CA LYS A 292 27.93 10.28 -28.37
C LYS A 292 27.69 11.70 -28.87
N GLN A 293 27.71 11.93 -30.18
CA GLN A 293 27.52 13.26 -30.75
C GLN A 293 26.13 13.84 -30.37
N LEU A 294 25.08 13.02 -30.45
CA LEU A 294 23.74 13.41 -30.01
C LEU A 294 23.70 13.75 -28.51
N PHE A 295 24.42 12.99 -27.70
CA PHE A 295 24.53 13.21 -26.26
C PHE A 295 25.21 14.54 -25.94
N ILE A 296 26.34 14.84 -26.60
CA ILE A 296 27.07 16.10 -26.44
C ILE A 296 26.20 17.30 -26.84
N GLU A 297 25.52 17.23 -27.99
CA GLU A 297 24.62 18.31 -28.44
C GLU A 297 23.49 18.58 -27.45
N TRP A 298 22.98 17.54 -26.80
CA TRP A 298 21.96 17.68 -25.77
C TRP A 298 22.54 18.28 -24.48
N LEU A 299 23.71 17.81 -24.04
CA LEU A 299 24.42 18.30 -22.86
C LEU A 299 24.77 19.79 -22.95
N GLU A 300 25.03 20.31 -24.15
CA GLU A 300 25.28 21.74 -24.36
C GLU A 300 24.04 22.62 -24.13
N GLN A 301 22.84 22.05 -24.25
CA GLN A 301 21.57 22.77 -24.13
C GLN A 301 21.02 22.76 -22.70
N LEU A 302 21.52 21.86 -21.85
CA LEU A 302 20.99 21.65 -20.51
C LEU A 302 21.91 22.24 -19.43
N PRO A 303 21.41 23.10 -18.52
CA PRO A 303 22.20 23.55 -17.39
C PRO A 303 22.45 22.40 -16.40
N PHE A 304 23.72 22.21 -16.03
CA PHE A 304 24.16 21.32 -14.95
C PHE A 304 24.51 22.16 -13.71
N GLU A 305 23.98 21.77 -12.57
CA GLU A 305 24.33 22.29 -11.25
C GLU A 305 25.58 21.59 -10.71
N SER A 306 25.74 20.29 -10.95
CA SER A 306 26.95 19.55 -10.55
C SER A 306 28.02 19.58 -11.64
N LEU A 307 29.07 20.38 -11.41
CA LEU A 307 30.27 20.38 -12.26
C LEU A 307 30.97 19.01 -12.26
N GLU A 308 30.98 18.33 -11.12
CA GLU A 308 31.62 17.02 -10.96
C GLU A 308 30.93 15.97 -11.84
N LEU A 309 29.59 15.89 -11.81
CA LEU A 309 28.83 14.98 -12.67
C LEU A 309 29.02 15.33 -14.15
N ARG A 310 29.07 16.63 -14.47
CA ARG A 310 29.32 17.05 -15.84
C ARG A 310 30.68 16.58 -16.36
N MET A 311 31.74 16.75 -15.57
CA MET A 311 33.08 16.30 -15.93
C MET A 311 33.15 14.78 -16.09
N GLU A 312 32.49 14.02 -15.21
CA GLU A 312 32.40 12.56 -15.31
C GLU A 312 31.75 12.13 -16.62
N ILE A 313 30.62 12.75 -16.99
CA ILE A 313 29.92 12.46 -18.25
C ILE A 313 30.81 12.78 -19.46
N ASP A 314 31.46 13.95 -19.47
CA ASP A 314 32.33 14.37 -20.57
C ASP A 314 33.54 13.42 -20.73
N GLU A 315 34.12 12.93 -19.62
CA GLU A 315 35.20 11.93 -19.63
C GLU A 315 34.73 10.59 -20.22
N GLN A 316 33.57 10.10 -19.79
CA GLN A 316 32.98 8.85 -20.31
C GLN A 316 32.70 8.92 -21.81
N LEU A 317 32.07 10.01 -22.26
CA LEU A 317 31.77 10.21 -23.68
C LEU A 317 33.03 10.36 -24.52
N SER A 318 34.10 10.97 -23.98
CA SER A 318 35.38 11.10 -24.69
C SER A 318 36.05 9.75 -24.96
N ALA A 319 35.85 8.75 -24.10
CA ALA A 319 36.38 7.40 -24.30
C ALA A 319 35.65 6.61 -25.41
N VAL A 320 34.43 7.01 -25.78
CA VAL A 320 33.69 6.42 -26.90
C VAL A 320 34.36 6.83 -28.22
N GLY A 321 34.77 5.84 -29.01
CA GLY A 321 35.42 6.03 -30.32
C GLY A 321 36.95 5.86 -30.32
N ASP A 322 37.61 6.00 -29.17
CA ASP A 322 39.08 5.86 -29.06
C ASP A 322 39.54 4.39 -28.98
N GLY A 323 38.62 3.46 -28.72
CA GLY A 323 38.92 2.03 -28.53
C GLY A 323 38.09 1.10 -29.41
N ALA A 324 38.44 0.95 -30.70
CA ALA A 324 38.29 -0.29 -31.48
C ALA A 324 38.73 -0.13 -32.95
N VAL A 325 40.02 0.06 -33.19
CA VAL A 325 40.66 -0.80 -34.19
C VAL A 325 40.99 -2.08 -33.42
N VAL A 326 40.04 -3.02 -33.37
CA VAL A 326 40.40 -4.40 -33.05
C VAL A 326 41.26 -4.84 -34.22
N GLU A 327 42.58 -4.67 -34.11
CA GLU A 327 43.53 -5.32 -35.00
C GLU A 327 43.17 -6.79 -35.00
N GLY A 328 42.58 -7.25 -36.10
CA GLY A 328 42.28 -8.65 -36.29
C GLY A 328 43.57 -9.42 -36.09
N SER A 329 43.62 -10.22 -35.02
CA SER A 329 44.49 -11.39 -34.95
C SER A 329 44.09 -12.27 -36.14
N SER A 330 44.79 -12.06 -37.25
CA SER A 330 44.90 -13.03 -38.33
C SER A 330 45.84 -14.12 -37.82
N ASP A 331 45.31 -15.05 -37.05
CA ASP A 331 45.99 -16.31 -36.82
C ASP A 331 45.77 -17.17 -38.08
N ASP A 332 46.80 -17.19 -38.93
CA ASP A 332 47.08 -18.24 -39.92
C ASP A 332 47.48 -19.56 -39.23
#